data_AF-A0A0Q6SWD2-F1
#
_entry.id   AF-A0A0Q6SWD2-F1
#
_cell.length_a   1.000
_cell.length_b   1.000
_cell.length_c   1.000
_cell.angle_alpha   90.00
_cell.angle_beta   90.00
_cell.angle_gamma   90.00
#
_symmetry.space_group_name_H-M   'P 1'
#
loop_
_entity.id
_entity.type
_entity.pdbx_description
1 polymer ?
#
loop_
_entity_poly.entity_id
_entity_poly.type
_entity_poly.pdbx_seq_one_letter_code
_entity_poly.pdbx_strand_id
1 'polypeptide(L)' 'MMPITIRIQARETGGALGKPALLTMIGLRETLLEALDYDEARVNFVCRRVEETGMYELCDQATEAVYVIEKILHS' A
#
# COMPACT_ATOMS: atom_id res chain seq x y z
N MET A 1 -8.66 14.84 13.36
CA MET A 1 -7.66 14.53 12.32
C MET A 1 -8.40 14.37 11.00
N MET A 2 -7.87 14.90 9.90
CA MET A 2 -8.44 14.67 8.56
C MET A 2 -8.26 13.19 8.18
N PRO A 3 -9.23 12.56 7.50
CA PRO A 3 -9.07 11.20 7.01
C PRO A 3 -7.90 11.15 6.01
N ILE A 4 -6.96 10.25 6.27
CA ILE A 4 -5.83 10.01 5.36
C ILE A 4 -6.30 9.04 4.28
N THR A 5 -6.24 9.49 3.03
CA THR A 5 -6.49 8.62 1.88
C THR A 5 -5.17 7.99 1.43
N ILE A 6 -5.17 6.67 1.31
CA ILE A 6 -4.07 5.88 0.78
C ILE A 6 -4.44 5.40 -0.61
N ARG A 7 -3.51 5.44 -1.56
CA ARG A 7 -3.62 4.83 -2.87
C ARG A 7 -2.71 3.61 -2.94
N ILE A 8 -3.24 2.49 -3.41
CA ILE A 8 -2.47 1.29 -3.77
C ILE A 8 -2.61 1.04 -5.27
N GLN A 9 -1.50 0.79 -5.94
CA GLN A 9 -1.47 0.44 -7.36
C GLN A 9 -0.37 -0.58 -7.64
N ALA A 10 -0.63 -1.53 -8.53
CA ALA A 10 0.43 -2.38 -9.07
C ALA A 10 1.32 -1.55 -10.01
N ARG A 11 2.62 -1.77 -9.92
CA ARG A 11 3.69 -1.15 -10.73
C ARG A 11 4.16 -2.18 -11.72
N GLU A 12 3.74 -2.03 -12.97
CA GLU A 12 4.30 -2.80 -14.09
C GLU A 12 5.48 -2.09 -14.75
N THR A 13 6.43 -2.90 -15.21
CA THR A 13 7.46 -2.52 -16.17
C THR A 13 6.89 -2.53 -17.59
N GLY A 14 5.91 -1.68 -17.92
CA GLY A 14 5.50 -1.53 -19.33
C GLY A 14 4.06 -1.14 -19.68
N GLY A 15 3.12 -1.10 -18.75
CA GLY A 15 1.75 -0.70 -19.12
C GLY A 15 0.77 -0.84 -17.96
N ALA A 16 -0.15 0.10 -17.82
CA ALA A 16 -1.05 0.14 -16.68
C ALA A 16 -2.13 -0.94 -16.78
N LEU A 17 -2.27 -1.79 -15.75
CA LEU A 17 -3.57 -2.38 -15.44
C LEU A 17 -3.83 -2.48 -13.93
N GLY A 18 -5.03 -2.03 -13.56
CA GLY A 18 -5.53 -1.90 -12.20
C GLY A 18 -5.91 -0.44 -11.92
N LYS A 19 -7.21 -0.16 -11.76
CA LYS A 19 -7.61 1.14 -11.21
C LYS A 19 -7.00 1.23 -9.80
N PRO A 20 -6.30 2.33 -9.46
CA PRO A 20 -5.76 2.50 -8.12
C PRO A 20 -6.88 2.34 -7.08
N ALA A 21 -6.64 1.51 -6.08
CA ALA A 21 -7.55 1.37 -4.95
C ALA A 21 -7.30 2.51 -3.97
N LEU A 22 -8.36 3.22 -3.59
CA LEU A 22 -8.31 4.23 -2.53
C LEU A 22 -8.80 3.60 -1.23
N LEU A 23 -7.97 3.65 -0.21
CA LEU A 23 -8.20 3.04 1.08
C LEU A 23 -8.04 4.07 2.20
N THR A 24 -8.61 3.76 3.36
CA THR A 24 -8.21 4.38 4.63
C THR A 24 -6.97 3.67 5.18
N MET A 25 -6.34 4.19 6.24
CA MET A 25 -5.28 3.46 6.94
C MET A 25 -5.75 2.12 7.52
N ILE A 26 -7.01 2.03 7.95
CA ILE A 26 -7.60 0.77 8.43
C ILE A 26 -7.73 -0.22 7.27
N GLY A 27 -8.29 0.22 6.14
CA GLY A 27 -8.43 -0.63 4.95
C GLY A 27 -7.07 -1.07 4.38
N LEU A 28 -6.04 -0.20 4.44
CA LEU A 28 -4.67 -0.57 4.10
C LEU A 28 -4.17 -1.71 5.00
N ARG A 29 -4.34 -1.59 6.33
CA ARG A 29 -3.90 -2.60 7.29
C ARG A 29 -4.57 -3.95 7.03
N GLU A 30 -5.88 -3.96 6.85
CA GLU A 30 -6.66 -5.17 6.56
C GLU A 30 -6.21 -5.83 5.25
N THR A 31 -6.05 -5.03 4.19
CA THR A 31 -5.56 -5.51 2.88
C THR A 31 -4.17 -6.12 2.99
N LEU A 32 -3.26 -5.48 3.74
CA LEU A 32 -1.90 -5.98 3.93
C LEU A 32 -1.84 -7.23 4.80
N LEU A 33 -2.74 -7.38 5.78
CA LEU A 33 -2.82 -8.61 6.59
C LEU A 33 -3.18 -9.81 5.70
N GLU A 34 -4.17 -9.66 4.82
CA GLU A 34 -4.52 -10.72 3.88
C GLU A 34 -3.39 -11.00 2.87
N ALA A 35 -2.76 -9.94 2.33
CA ALA A 35 -1.72 -10.08 1.31
C ALA A 35 -0.36 -10.56 1.84
N LEU A 36 -0.10 -10.43 3.15
CA LEU A 36 1.17 -10.78 3.78
C LEU A 36 1.03 -11.97 4.76
N ASP A 37 0.06 -12.85 4.51
CA ASP A 37 -0.20 -14.06 5.33
C ASP A 37 -0.31 -13.75 6.83
N TYR A 38 -0.95 -12.63 7.16
CA TYR A 38 -1.14 -12.11 8.52
C TYR A 38 0.16 -11.83 9.30
N ASP A 39 1.27 -11.54 8.61
CA ASP A 39 2.51 -11.06 9.25
C ASP A 39 2.32 -9.63 9.79
N GLU A 40 1.86 -9.52 11.03
CA GLU A 40 1.61 -8.24 11.71
C GLU A 40 2.86 -7.35 11.78
N ALA A 41 4.06 -7.92 11.91
CA ALA A 41 5.29 -7.15 12.02
C ALA A 41 5.60 -6.44 10.70
N ARG A 42 5.46 -7.16 9.58
CA ARG A 42 5.64 -6.60 8.24
C ARG A 42 4.54 -5.60 7.89
N VAL A 43 3.28 -5.87 8.23
CA VAL A 43 2.16 -4.92 8.05
C VAL A 43 2.41 -3.62 8.81
N ASN A 44 2.77 -3.71 10.10
CA ASN A 44 3.07 -2.54 10.92
C ASN A 44 4.23 -1.72 10.33
N PHE A 45 5.26 -2.39 9.83
CA PHE A 45 6.37 -1.73 9.15
C PHE A 45 5.92 -0.96 7.91
N VAL A 46 5.16 -1.59 7.00
CA VAL A 46 4.67 -0.93 5.78
C VAL A 46 3.79 0.27 6.11
N CYS A 47 2.80 0.11 6.99
CA CYS A 47 1.91 1.21 7.41
C CYS A 47 2.71 2.39 7.97
N ARG A 48 3.67 2.12 8.86
CA ARG A 48 4.52 3.14 9.46
C ARG A 48 5.36 3.87 8.40
N ARG A 49 5.94 3.14 7.44
CA ARG A 49 6.71 3.75 6.34
C ARG A 49 5.85 4.67 5.49
N VAL A 50 4.62 4.28 5.17
CA VAL A 50 3.66 5.11 4.42
C VAL A 50 3.27 6.35 5.22
N GLU A 51 3.06 6.24 6.53
CA GLU A 51 2.75 7.37 7.40
C GLU A 51 3.89 8.38 7.52
N GLU A 52 5.12 7.89 7.71
CA GLU A 52 6.32 8.71 7.95
C GLU A 52 6.88 9.32 6.66
N THR A 53 6.91 8.56 5.57
CA THR A 53 7.58 8.97 4.31
C THR A 53 6.61 9.32 3.19
N GLY A 54 5.33 9.01 3.36
CA GLY A 54 4.30 9.26 2.36
C GLY A 54 4.19 8.18 1.29
N MET A 55 5.14 7.24 1.17
CA MET A 55 5.05 6.14 0.22
C MET A 55 5.84 4.89 0.62
N TYR A 56 5.48 3.74 0.06
CA TYR A 56 6.22 2.49 0.19
C TYR A 56 6.02 1.63 -1.06
N GLU A 57 7.09 0.96 -1.51
CA GLU A 57 7.03 -0.04 -2.58
C GLU A 57 7.05 -1.45 -1.97
N LEU A 58 5.96 -2.18 -2.13
CA LEU A 58 5.83 -3.55 -1.67
C LEU A 58 6.07 -4.50 -2.84
N CYS A 59 7.18 -5.24 -2.79
CA CYS A 59 7.42 -6.33 -3.72
C CYS A 59 6.78 -7.61 -3.18
N ASP A 60 5.86 -8.17 -3.95
CA ASP A 60 5.36 -9.52 -3.78
C ASP A 60 6.34 -10.49 -4.45
N GLN A 61 6.99 -11.33 -3.64
CA GLN A 61 7.97 -12.31 -4.12
C GLN A 61 7.31 -13.50 -4.83
N ALA A 62 6.04 -13.79 -4.55
CA ALA A 62 5.34 -14.92 -5.13
C ALA A 62 4.84 -14.61 -6.54
N THR A 63 4.38 -13.38 -6.77
CA THR A 63 3.83 -12.94 -8.07
C THR A 63 4.80 -12.08 -8.88
N GLU A 64 5.98 -11.76 -8.34
CA GLU A 64 6.93 -10.77 -8.87
C GLU A 64 6.32 -9.39 -9.11
N ALA A 65 5.13 -9.13 -8.56
CA ALA A 65 4.45 -7.86 -8.68
C ALA A 65 5.02 -6.85 -7.68
N VAL A 66 5.19 -5.61 -8.13
CA VAL A 66 5.52 -4.49 -7.24
C VAL A 66 4.26 -3.67 -7.04
N TYR A 67 3.94 -3.29 -5.81
CA TYR A 67 2.83 -2.40 -5.49
C TYR A 67 3.37 -1.10 -4.91
N VAL A 68 2.90 0.03 -5.42
CA VAL A 68 3.15 1.34 -4.83
C VAL A 68 1.99 1.68 -3.91
N ILE A 69 2.31 1.96 -2.66
CA ILE A 69 1.38 2.41 -1.64
C ILE A 69 1.76 3.84 -1.30
N GLU A 70 0.83 4.78 -1.42
CA GLU A 70 1.14 6.20 -1.20
C GLU A 70 0.03 6.91 -0.44
N LYS A 71 0.44 7.87 0.36
CA LYS A 71 -0.42 8.77 1.09
C LYS A 71 -0.80 9.94 0.20
N ILE A 72 -2.08 10.09 -0.10
CA ILE A 72 -2.59 11.26 -0.81
C ILE A 72 -2.75 12.39 0.21
N LEU A 73 -1.90 13.41 0.07
CA LEU A 73 -2.08 14.68 0.76
C LEU A 73 -3.01 15.54 -0.10
N HIS A 74 -4.16 15.91 0.44
CA HIS A 74 -4.98 16.95 -0.19
C HIS A 74 -4.19 18.27 -0.16
N SER A 75 -3.94 18.85 -1.34
CA SER A 75 -3.46 20.24 -1.50
C SER A 75 -4.59 21.23 -1.28
#